data_AF-A0A928IFV6-F1
#
_entry.id   AF-A0A928IFV6-F1
#
_cell.length_a   1.000
_cell.length_b   1.000
_cell.length_c   1.000
_cell.angle_alpha   90.00
_cell.angle_beta   90.00
_cell.angle_gamma   90.00
#
_symmetry.space_group_name_H-M   'P 1'
#
loop_
_entity.id
_entity.type
_entity.pdbx_description
1 polymer ?
#
loop_
_entity_poly.entity_id
_entity_poly.type
_entity_poly.pdbx_seq_one_letter_code
_entity_poly.pdbx_strand_id
1 'polypeptide(L)'
;MKSISEIDSNLKVETSIEREKLTFHNARTEPFKIYGIYHDGKKFRRLPYDVAEKTNSGVQYLSSNTAGGRVRFITDSPYIVVKAVLPHNVKFSHMPLTAIAGFDMYLTENGISKVVKTYVPPVDFEDSYEGGLVLVPLERGLVTNAWLTGQ
;
A
#
# COMPACT_ATOMS: atom_id res chain seq x y z
N MET A 1 -17.92 9.13 -24.03
CA MET A 1 -17.63 10.15 -23.00
C MET A 1 -16.11 10.20 -22.86
N LYS A 2 -15.49 11.38 -22.73
CA LYS A 2 -14.04 11.42 -22.40
C LYS A 2 -13.83 10.93 -20.97
N SER A 3 -12.71 10.27 -20.72
CA SER A 3 -12.26 9.93 -19.37
C SER A 3 -11.83 11.21 -18.63
N ILE A 4 -11.84 11.16 -17.29
CA ILE A 4 -11.45 12.32 -16.49
C ILE A 4 -9.96 12.68 -16.66
N SER A 5 -9.11 11.70 -16.90
CA SER A 5 -7.66 11.89 -17.13
C SER A 5 -7.31 12.52 -18.49
N GLU A 6 -8.22 12.48 -19.46
CA GLU A 6 -8.13 13.25 -20.72
C GLU A 6 -8.55 14.73 -20.57
N ILE A 7 -9.17 15.08 -19.43
CA ILE A 7 -9.65 16.43 -19.12
C ILE A 7 -8.75 17.10 -18.08
N ASP A 8 -8.32 16.36 -17.05
CA ASP A 8 -7.39 16.81 -16.02
C ASP A 8 -6.29 15.77 -15.81
N SER A 9 -5.06 16.12 -16.21
CA SER A 9 -3.89 15.26 -16.05
C SER A 9 -3.49 15.00 -14.60
N ASN A 10 -3.93 15.83 -13.65
CA ASN A 10 -3.70 15.60 -12.22
C ASN A 10 -4.50 14.41 -11.67
N LEU A 11 -5.57 14.02 -12.38
CA LEU A 11 -6.42 12.87 -12.06
C LEU A 11 -6.02 11.60 -12.83
N LYS A 12 -4.88 11.61 -13.52
CA LYS A 12 -4.33 10.42 -14.17
C LYS A 12 -3.77 9.45 -13.11
N VAL A 13 -4.35 8.26 -13.04
CA VAL A 13 -3.79 7.14 -12.28
C VAL A 13 -2.81 6.36 -13.16
N GLU A 14 -1.54 6.35 -12.80
CA GLU A 14 -0.51 5.56 -13.48
C GLU A 14 -0.54 4.12 -12.96
N THR A 15 -1.11 3.20 -13.75
CA THR A 15 -1.22 1.76 -13.44
C THR A 15 -0.08 0.92 -14.03
N SER A 16 0.74 1.50 -14.91
CA SER A 16 1.94 0.86 -15.46
C SER A 16 3.11 1.83 -15.37
N ILE A 17 4.24 1.35 -14.83
CA ILE A 17 5.48 2.12 -14.74
C ILE A 17 6.58 1.34 -15.46
N GLU A 18 6.71 1.62 -16.75
CA GLU A 18 7.93 1.29 -17.50
C GLU A 18 8.97 2.38 -17.22
N ARG A 19 10.07 1.98 -16.59
CA ARG A 19 11.23 2.80 -16.26
C ARG A 19 12.49 1.96 -16.42
N GLU A 20 13.54 2.58 -16.95
CA GLU A 20 14.86 1.96 -16.98
C GLU A 20 15.35 1.64 -15.56
N LYS A 21 15.89 0.44 -15.38
CA LYS A 21 16.52 -0.05 -14.14
C LYS A 21 15.59 -0.22 -12.92
N LEU A 22 14.30 -0.45 -13.13
CA LEU A 22 13.39 -0.82 -12.04
C LEU A 22 13.76 -2.19 -11.44
N THR A 23 14.01 -2.24 -10.13
CA THR A 23 14.26 -3.49 -9.37
C THR A 23 13.22 -3.63 -8.26
N PHE A 24 12.55 -4.78 -8.19
CA PHE A 24 11.59 -5.09 -7.12
C PHE A 24 12.26 -5.86 -5.98
N HIS A 25 11.99 -5.43 -4.75
CA HIS A 25 12.44 -6.12 -3.53
C HIS A 25 11.22 -6.56 -2.70
N ASN A 26 11.38 -7.65 -1.94
CA ASN A 26 10.32 -8.14 -1.07
C ASN A 26 10.32 -7.34 0.25
N ALA A 27 9.22 -6.66 0.57
CA ALA A 27 9.08 -5.88 1.80
C ALA A 27 9.20 -6.70 3.12
N ARG A 28 9.25 -8.04 3.02
CA ARG A 28 9.45 -8.97 4.15
C ARG A 28 10.93 -9.34 4.39
N THR A 29 11.86 -8.89 3.56
CA THR A 29 13.29 -9.15 3.69
C THR A 29 14.06 -7.89 4.03
N GLU A 30 15.30 -8.02 4.52
CA GLU A 30 16.21 -6.87 4.65
C GLU A 30 16.35 -6.11 3.32
N PRO A 31 16.50 -4.76 3.34
CA PRO A 31 16.61 -3.89 4.51
C PRO A 31 15.25 -3.42 5.08
N PHE A 32 14.12 -3.95 4.61
CA PHE A 32 12.79 -3.47 4.98
C PHE A 32 12.41 -3.87 6.41
N LYS A 33 11.83 -2.93 7.16
CA LYS A 33 11.36 -3.14 8.55
C LYS A 33 9.86 -2.92 8.64
N ILE A 34 9.13 -3.97 9.03
CA ILE A 34 7.68 -3.96 9.14
C ILE A 34 7.27 -3.62 10.58
N TYR A 35 6.25 -2.78 10.74
CA TYR A 35 5.69 -2.39 12.04
C TYR A 35 4.16 -2.32 11.98
N GLY A 36 3.52 -2.52 13.13
CA GLY A 36 2.05 -2.41 13.29
C GLY A 36 1.24 -3.54 12.66
N ILE A 37 1.92 -4.51 12.02
CA ILE A 37 1.32 -5.65 11.33
C ILE A 37 2.26 -6.86 11.39
N TYR A 38 1.68 -8.05 11.37
CA TYR A 38 2.36 -9.34 11.35
C TYR A 38 2.31 -9.95 9.94
N HIS A 39 3.15 -10.96 9.66
CA HIS A 39 2.97 -11.82 8.49
C HIS A 39 3.35 -13.28 8.78
N ASP A 40 2.59 -14.19 8.18
CA ASP A 40 2.85 -15.64 8.21
C ASP A 40 3.86 -16.08 7.12
N GLY A 41 4.53 -15.12 6.47
CA GLY A 41 5.41 -15.33 5.32
C GLY A 41 4.68 -15.33 3.97
N LYS A 42 3.36 -15.56 3.96
CA LYS A 42 2.49 -15.50 2.77
C LYS A 42 1.66 -14.22 2.78
N LYS A 43 0.80 -14.05 3.78
CA LYS A 43 -0.12 -12.90 3.93
C LYS A 43 0.32 -11.98 5.08
N PHE A 44 0.03 -10.69 4.92
CA PHE A 44 0.09 -9.72 6.02
C PHE A 44 -1.23 -9.77 6.80
N ARG A 45 -1.17 -9.72 8.13
CA ARG A 45 -2.33 -9.83 9.03
C ARG A 45 -2.08 -9.04 10.31
N ARG A 46 -3.14 -8.55 10.96
CA ARG A 46 -3.03 -7.94 12.30
C ARG A 46 -2.90 -8.96 13.44
N LEU A 47 -3.33 -10.19 13.21
CA LEU A 47 -3.28 -11.30 14.16
C LEU A 47 -2.84 -12.59 13.46
N PRO A 48 -2.23 -13.56 14.18
CA PRO A 48 -2.07 -14.93 13.69
C PRO A 48 -3.42 -15.53 13.31
N TYR A 49 -3.44 -16.32 12.23
CA TYR A 49 -4.69 -16.86 11.66
C TYR A 49 -5.44 -17.77 12.65
N ASP A 50 -4.72 -18.63 13.37
CA ASP A 50 -5.32 -19.57 14.32
C ASP A 50 -5.92 -18.85 15.55
N VAL A 51 -5.30 -17.76 16.00
CA VAL A 51 -5.85 -16.89 17.06
C VAL A 51 -7.13 -16.20 16.59
N ALA A 52 -7.12 -15.69 15.36
CA ALA A 52 -8.28 -15.00 14.81
C ALA A 52 -9.47 -15.95 14.56
N GLU A 53 -9.19 -17.14 14.02
CA GLU A 53 -10.15 -18.24 13.82
C GLU A 53 -10.81 -18.70 15.13
N LYS A 54 -10.01 -18.95 16.18
CA LYS A 54 -10.50 -19.33 17.51
C LYS A 54 -11.32 -18.23 18.19
N THR A 55 -11.26 -16.98 17.71
CA THR A 55 -12.00 -15.85 18.30
C THR A 55 -13.43 -15.76 17.75
N ASN A 56 -13.60 -15.68 16.42
CA ASN A 56 -14.84 -15.89 15.66
C ASN A 56 -14.60 -15.58 14.17
N SER A 57 -15.55 -15.95 13.30
CA SER A 57 -15.51 -15.69 11.85
C SER A 57 -15.33 -14.22 11.46
N GLY A 58 -15.93 -13.28 12.20
CA GLY A 58 -15.78 -11.84 11.94
C GLY A 58 -14.36 -11.35 12.23
N VAL A 59 -13.76 -11.79 13.34
CA VAL A 59 -12.36 -11.49 13.68
C VAL A 59 -11.40 -12.20 12.72
N GLN A 60 -11.67 -13.46 12.36
CA GLN A 60 -10.92 -14.20 11.33
C GLN A 60 -10.88 -13.42 10.01
N TYR A 61 -12.03 -12.98 9.51
CA TYR A 61 -12.17 -12.17 8.30
C TYR A 61 -11.38 -10.85 8.42
N LEU A 62 -11.68 -10.04 9.44
CA LEU A 62 -11.08 -8.72 9.64
C LEU A 62 -9.59 -8.77 10.04
N SER A 63 -9.05 -9.92 10.46
CA SER A 63 -7.63 -10.06 10.80
C SER A 63 -6.71 -9.85 9.60
N SER A 64 -7.21 -10.11 8.38
CA SER A 64 -6.47 -9.93 7.13
C SER A 64 -6.31 -8.45 6.73
N ASN A 65 -7.04 -7.54 7.39
CA ASN A 65 -7.00 -6.12 7.13
C ASN A 65 -5.65 -5.53 7.50
N THR A 66 -5.00 -4.80 6.58
CA THR A 66 -3.62 -4.28 6.76
C THR A 66 -3.50 -3.01 7.60
N ALA A 67 -4.58 -2.61 8.27
CA ALA A 67 -4.70 -1.38 9.05
C ALA A 67 -3.56 -1.14 10.05
N GLY A 68 -2.93 0.03 9.97
CA GLY A 68 -1.81 0.42 10.84
C GLY A 68 -0.46 -0.22 10.47
N GLY A 69 -0.45 -1.11 9.48
CA GLY A 69 0.75 -1.71 8.93
C GLY A 69 1.59 -0.72 8.14
N ARG A 70 2.91 -0.75 8.38
CA ARG A 70 3.87 0.12 7.68
C ARG A 70 5.21 -0.58 7.44
N VAL A 71 5.88 -0.18 6.38
CA VAL A 71 7.20 -0.64 5.96
C VAL A 71 8.15 0.56 5.97
N ARG A 72 9.27 0.43 6.70
CA ARG A 72 10.35 1.43 6.72
C ARG A 72 11.56 0.89 5.97
N PHE A 73 12.23 1.76 5.24
CA PHE A 73 13.50 1.48 4.59
C PHE A 73 14.27 2.79 4.44
N ILE A 74 15.51 2.70 3.95
CA ILE A 74 16.27 3.86 3.50
C ILE A 74 16.74 3.52 2.08
N THR A 75 16.68 4.50 1.19
CA THR A 75 17.15 4.35 -0.19
C THR A 75 17.63 5.71 -0.68
N ASP A 76 18.69 5.67 -1.48
CA ASP A 76 19.19 6.74 -2.33
C ASP A 76 18.58 6.70 -3.74
N SER A 77 17.75 5.69 -4.04
CA SER A 77 17.04 5.57 -5.30
C SER A 77 16.27 6.86 -5.55
N PRO A 78 16.42 7.47 -6.75
CA PRO A 78 15.66 8.67 -7.06
C PRO A 78 14.17 8.39 -7.06
N TYR A 79 13.71 7.14 -7.26
CA TYR A 79 12.30 6.72 -7.32
C TYR A 79 11.94 5.49 -6.45
N ILE A 80 10.66 5.40 -6.09
CA ILE A 80 10.05 4.27 -5.37
C ILE A 80 8.87 3.73 -6.20
N VAL A 81 8.66 2.42 -6.19
CA VAL A 81 7.50 1.75 -6.81
C VAL A 81 6.96 0.76 -5.79
N VAL A 82 5.66 0.87 -5.48
CA VAL A 82 4.96 -0.12 -4.67
C VAL A 82 4.34 -1.15 -5.62
N LYS A 83 4.37 -2.42 -5.23
CA LYS A 83 3.63 -3.50 -5.91
C LYS A 83 3.01 -4.38 -4.83
N ALA A 84 1.69 -4.53 -4.86
CA ALA A 84 0.96 -5.16 -3.78
C ALA A 84 -0.28 -5.89 -4.32
N VAL A 85 -0.30 -7.21 -4.16
CA VAL A 85 -1.50 -8.01 -4.45
C VAL A 85 -2.53 -7.76 -3.35
N LEU A 86 -3.67 -7.19 -3.70
CA LEU A 86 -4.73 -6.76 -2.80
C LEU A 86 -5.95 -7.67 -3.07
N PRO A 87 -6.06 -8.82 -2.40
CA PRO A 87 -6.78 -9.95 -2.97
C PRO A 87 -8.31 -9.80 -3.04
N HIS A 88 -8.90 -8.73 -2.48
CA HIS A 88 -10.34 -8.44 -2.52
C HIS A 88 -10.60 -6.93 -2.61
N ASN A 89 -11.55 -6.55 -3.46
CA ASN A 89 -11.95 -5.15 -3.66
C ASN A 89 -13.33 -4.83 -3.05
N VAL A 90 -13.40 -4.78 -1.71
CA VAL A 90 -14.62 -4.36 -1.00
C VAL A 90 -14.72 -2.83 -1.01
N LYS A 91 -15.71 -2.28 -1.73
CA LYS A 91 -15.98 -0.84 -1.79
C LYS A 91 -17.01 -0.45 -0.72
N PHE A 92 -16.62 0.40 0.24
CA PHE A 92 -17.54 0.97 1.24
C PHE A 92 -18.02 2.35 0.78
N SER A 93 -19.33 2.59 0.78
CA SER A 93 -19.93 3.86 0.34
C SER A 93 -19.49 5.10 1.15
N HIS A 94 -18.97 4.89 2.36
CA HIS A 94 -18.55 5.93 3.30
C HIS A 94 -17.03 6.07 3.44
N MET A 95 -16.23 5.28 2.70
CA MET A 95 -14.77 5.30 2.78
C MET A 95 -14.15 5.52 1.40
N PRO A 96 -13.20 6.46 1.23
CA PRO A 96 -12.56 6.69 -0.06
C PRO A 96 -11.68 5.50 -0.45
N LEU A 97 -11.55 5.23 -1.76
CA LEU A 97 -10.73 4.11 -2.26
C LEU A 97 -9.26 4.19 -1.82
N THR A 98 -8.73 5.41 -1.59
CA THR A 98 -7.38 5.62 -1.02
C THR A 98 -7.23 5.09 0.40
N ALA A 99 -8.31 5.04 1.19
CA ALA A 99 -8.29 4.45 2.53
C ALA A 99 -8.55 2.93 2.52
N ILE A 100 -9.10 2.39 1.42
CA ILE A 100 -9.39 0.96 1.23
C ILE A 100 -8.21 0.21 0.60
N ALA A 101 -7.52 0.83 -0.36
CA ALA A 101 -6.50 0.19 -1.19
C ALA A 101 -5.35 1.15 -1.61
N GLY A 102 -5.24 2.30 -0.94
CA GLY A 102 -4.15 3.25 -1.14
C GLY A 102 -2.97 3.01 -0.21
N PHE A 103 -1.84 3.62 -0.56
CA PHE A 103 -0.61 3.61 0.25
C PHE A 103 -0.16 5.04 0.50
N ASP A 104 -0.02 5.44 1.75
CA ASP A 104 0.51 6.76 2.10
C ASP A 104 2.02 6.69 2.32
N MET A 105 2.75 7.41 1.48
CA MET A 105 4.19 7.61 1.58
C MET A 105 4.49 8.81 2.46
N TYR A 106 5.40 8.62 3.40
CA TYR A 106 5.90 9.61 4.33
C TYR A 106 7.42 9.74 4.19
N LEU A 107 7.92 10.95 4.41
CA LEU A 107 9.35 11.23 4.60
C LEU A 107 9.61 11.44 6.09
N THR A 108 10.60 10.76 6.67
CA THR A 108 11.04 11.00 8.06
C THR A 108 12.34 11.79 8.10
N GLU A 109 12.26 13.08 8.46
CA GLU A 109 13.41 13.98 8.68
C GLU A 109 13.43 14.43 10.14
N ASN A 110 14.60 14.38 10.79
CA ASN A 110 14.77 14.85 12.18
C ASN A 110 13.72 14.29 13.17
N GLY A 111 13.28 13.05 12.96
CA GLY A 111 12.24 12.37 13.75
C GLY A 111 10.79 12.72 13.36
N ILE A 112 10.56 13.76 12.56
CA ILE A 112 9.24 14.20 12.12
C ILE A 112 8.88 13.47 10.82
N SER A 113 7.69 12.87 10.75
CA SER A 113 7.18 12.24 9.53
C SER A 113 6.12 13.11 8.87
N LYS A 114 6.31 13.45 7.59
CA LYS A 114 5.36 14.23 6.78
C LYS A 114 4.85 13.34 5.65
N VAL A 115 3.54 13.37 5.37
CA VAL A 115 3.02 12.73 4.16
C VAL A 115 3.56 13.48 2.94
N VAL A 116 4.12 12.75 1.98
CA VAL A 116 4.67 13.33 0.74
C VAL A 116 3.83 12.96 -0.48
N LYS A 117 3.18 11.80 -0.46
CA LYS A 117 2.31 11.35 -1.56
C LYS A 117 1.39 10.21 -1.11
N THR A 118 0.13 10.27 -1.50
CA THR A 118 -0.81 9.15 -1.43
C THR A 118 -0.85 8.42 -2.77
N TYR A 119 -0.76 7.10 -2.74
CA TYR A 119 -1.06 6.24 -3.88
C TYR A 119 -2.59 6.13 -4.03
N VAL A 120 -3.11 6.49 -5.21
CA VAL A 120 -4.54 6.46 -5.52
C VAL A 120 -4.83 5.28 -6.44
N PRO A 121 -5.53 4.22 -5.98
CA PRO A 121 -5.92 3.11 -6.84
C PRO A 121 -6.87 3.60 -7.94
N PRO A 122 -6.85 3.00 -9.14
CA PRO A 122 -7.84 3.30 -10.16
C PRO A 122 -9.23 2.85 -9.65
N VAL A 123 -10.31 3.39 -10.22
CA VAL A 123 -11.66 3.08 -9.72
C VAL A 123 -12.03 1.61 -9.96
N ASP A 124 -11.48 1.00 -11.02
CA ASP A 124 -11.92 -0.28 -11.59
C ASP A 124 -10.82 -1.36 -11.57
N PHE A 125 -9.96 -1.37 -10.56
CA PHE A 125 -9.02 -2.48 -10.34
C PHE A 125 -9.74 -3.78 -9.96
N GLU A 126 -9.11 -4.90 -10.32
CA GLU A 126 -9.42 -6.26 -9.84
C GLU A 126 -8.40 -6.72 -8.78
N ASP A 127 -8.54 -7.94 -8.27
CA ASP A 127 -7.90 -8.48 -7.06
C ASP A 127 -6.35 -8.60 -7.07
N SER A 128 -5.70 -8.24 -8.17
CA SER A 128 -4.24 -8.12 -8.23
C SER A 128 -3.85 -6.76 -8.78
N TYR A 129 -3.39 -5.88 -7.89
CA TYR A 129 -3.05 -4.52 -8.26
C TYR A 129 -1.55 -4.26 -8.41
N GLU A 130 -1.17 -3.58 -9.50
CA GLU A 130 0.18 -3.09 -9.75
C GLU A 130 0.12 -1.57 -9.93
N GLY A 131 0.79 -0.80 -9.06
CA GLY A 131 0.83 0.65 -9.20
C GLY A 131 1.95 1.28 -8.39
N GLY A 132 2.96 1.78 -9.12
CA GLY A 132 4.07 2.52 -8.54
C GLY A 132 3.75 3.99 -8.29
N LEU A 133 4.65 4.70 -7.59
CA LEU A 133 4.39 6.07 -7.18
C LEU A 133 5.62 6.98 -7.12
N VAL A 134 5.52 8.07 -7.89
CA VAL A 134 6.59 9.00 -8.28
C VAL A 134 6.04 10.46 -8.14
N LEU A 135 6.74 11.45 -7.55
CA LEU A 135 8.01 11.38 -6.81
C LEU A 135 8.25 12.57 -5.86
N VAL A 136 9.25 12.44 -4.95
CA VAL A 136 10.02 13.51 -4.27
C VAL A 136 11.46 13.01 -4.04
N PRO A 137 12.54 13.82 -4.15
CA PRO A 137 13.88 13.39 -3.74
C PRO A 137 13.90 13.08 -2.24
N LEU A 138 14.21 11.85 -1.83
CA LEU A 138 14.21 11.44 -0.43
C LEU A 138 15.59 10.90 -0.01
N GLU A 139 16.11 11.39 1.11
CA GLU A 139 17.21 10.69 1.80
C GLU A 139 16.70 9.52 2.66
N ARG A 140 15.41 9.49 3.07
CA ARG A 140 14.82 8.49 4.01
C ARG A 140 13.30 8.27 3.86
N GLY A 141 12.87 7.18 3.21
CA GLY A 141 11.45 6.87 2.96
C GLY A 141 10.73 5.99 4.00
N LEU A 142 9.47 6.31 4.30
CA LEU A 142 8.51 5.48 5.05
C LEU A 142 7.28 5.24 4.15
N VAL A 143 6.83 4.00 4.01
CA VAL A 143 5.58 3.67 3.30
C VAL A 143 4.61 3.02 4.28
N THR A 144 3.39 3.52 4.33
CA THR A 144 2.30 3.01 5.17
C THR A 144 1.15 2.55 4.28
N ASN A 145 0.35 1.59 4.76
CA ASN A 145 -0.84 1.11 4.05
C ASN A 145 -2.10 1.51 4.84
N ALA A 146 -3.13 1.98 4.14
CA ALA A 146 -4.45 2.22 4.71
C ALA A 146 -5.35 0.99 4.48
N TRP A 147 -5.87 0.45 5.59
CA TRP A 147 -7.05 -0.43 5.70
C TRP A 147 -7.55 -1.17 4.43
N LEU A 148 -6.94 -2.31 4.08
CA LEU A 148 -7.66 -3.32 3.29
C LEU A 148 -8.69 -4.08 4.12
N THR A 149 -9.69 -4.69 3.48
CA THR A 149 -10.52 -5.78 4.04
C THR A 149 -10.25 -7.09 3.32
N GLY A 150 -10.28 -8.22 4.05
CA GLY A 150 -9.91 -9.56 3.55
C GLY A 150 -10.69 -10.04 2.32
N GLN A 151 -10.25 -11.10 1.62
CA GLN A 151 -9.58 -12.31 2.14
C GLN A 151 -8.29 -12.71 1.42
#